data_AF-A0AA50RD59-F1
#
_entry.id   AF-A0AA50RD59-F1
#
_cell.length_a   1.000
_cell.length_b   1.000
_cell.length_c   1.000
_cell.angle_alpha   90.00
_cell.angle_beta   90.00
_cell.angle_gamma   90.00
#
_symmetry.space_group_name_H-M   'P 1'
#
loop_
_entity.id
_entity.type
_entity.pdbx_description
1 polymer ?
#
loop_
_entity_poly.entity_id
_entity_poly.type
_entity_poly.pdbx_seq_one_letter_code
_entity_poly.pdbx_strand_id
1 'polypeptide(L)'
;REWYSYHFPELVKVVPENYLYTKCAEYIKDRKSLSEESLEPLTEILGDSERAQAILDASKMSMGMDISPVDLINIQMFAGRVVALSDY
;
A
#
# COMPACT_ATOMS: atom_id res chain seq x y z
N ARG A 1 -7.86 3.79 -4.44
CA ARG A 1 -8.11 3.73 -2.98
C ARG A 1 -9.10 2.62 -2.65
N GLU A 2 -10.38 2.75 -3.01
CA GLU A 2 -11.45 1.78 -2.66
C GLU A 2 -11.16 0.33 -3.05
N TRP A 3 -10.69 0.07 -4.29
CA TRP A 3 -10.41 -1.28 -4.74
C TRP A 3 -9.35 -1.99 -3.87
N TYR A 4 -8.23 -1.30 -3.61
CA TYR A 4 -7.16 -1.83 -2.77
C TYR A 4 -7.57 -1.94 -1.30
N SER A 5 -8.49 -1.10 -0.83
CA SER A 5 -9.02 -1.19 0.54
C SER A 5 -9.83 -2.47 0.79
N TYR A 6 -10.34 -3.17 -0.23
CA TYR A 6 -10.92 -4.51 -0.04
C TYR A 6 -9.86 -5.57 0.28
N HIS A 7 -8.65 -5.39 -0.24
CA HIS A 7 -7.51 -6.27 0.01
C HIS A 7 -6.77 -5.92 1.30
N PHE A 8 -6.59 -4.62 1.57
CA PHE A 8 -5.86 -4.14 2.73
C PHE A 8 -6.56 -2.89 3.32
N PRO A 9 -7.71 -3.07 4.00
CA PRO A 9 -8.50 -1.95 4.51
C PRO A 9 -7.78 -1.14 5.59
N GLU A 10 -6.87 -1.75 6.34
CA GLU A 10 -6.15 -1.10 7.44
C GLU A 10 -5.13 -0.07 6.95
N LEU A 11 -4.58 -0.25 5.74
CA LEU A 11 -3.65 0.71 5.14
C LEU A 11 -4.24 2.11 5.04
N VAL A 12 -5.55 2.22 4.80
CA VAL A 12 -6.24 3.50 4.66
C VAL A 12 -6.33 4.28 5.98
N LYS A 13 -6.24 3.57 7.11
CA LYS A 13 -6.25 4.16 8.45
C LYS A 13 -4.87 4.68 8.82
N VAL A 14 -3.82 3.96 8.41
CA VAL A 14 -2.43 4.35 8.67
C VAL A 14 -2.01 5.50 7.76
N VAL A 15 -2.44 5.47 6.49
CA VAL A 15 -2.10 6.45 5.46
C VAL A 15 -3.38 7.06 4.87
N PRO A 16 -3.97 8.10 5.50
CA PRO A 16 -5.13 8.82 4.98
C PRO A 16 -4.84 9.63 3.71
N GLU A 17 -3.58 10.02 3.47
CA GLU A 17 -3.13 10.81 2.33
C GLU A 17 -3.19 9.98 1.03
N ASN A 18 -4.02 10.41 0.07
CA ASN A 18 -4.24 9.68 -1.19
C ASN A 18 -2.96 9.39 -1.98
N TYR A 19 -2.06 10.37 -2.07
CA TYR A 19 -0.82 10.24 -2.83
C TYR A 19 0.12 9.21 -2.22
N LEU A 20 0.40 9.33 -0.92
CA LEU A 20 1.22 8.38 -0.16
C LEU A 20 0.58 6.98 -0.16
N TYR A 21 -0.73 6.90 0.04
CA TYR A 21 -1.46 5.63 -0.05
C TYR A 21 -1.25 4.95 -1.40
N THR A 22 -1.28 5.72 -2.49
CA THR A 22 -1.10 5.17 -3.84
C THR A 22 0.33 4.68 -4.04
N LYS A 23 1.34 5.43 -3.58
CA LYS A 23 2.75 4.97 -3.59
C LYS A 23 2.97 3.72 -2.76
N CYS A 24 2.41 3.66 -1.54
CA CYS A 24 2.49 2.48 -0.70
C CYS A 24 1.80 1.29 -1.35
N ALA A 25 0.58 1.44 -1.88
CA ALA A 25 -0.14 0.36 -2.55
C ALA A 25 0.61 -0.16 -3.79
N GLU A 26 1.24 0.73 -4.54
CA GLU A 26 2.07 0.38 -5.70
C GLU A 26 3.30 -0.45 -5.31
N TYR A 27 3.97 -0.06 -4.21
CA TYR A 27 5.15 -0.75 -3.68
C TYR A 27 4.80 -2.09 -3.01
N ILE A 28 3.80 -2.09 -2.12
CA ILE A 28 3.38 -3.24 -1.31
C ILE A 28 2.86 -4.37 -2.19
N LYS A 29 2.06 -4.02 -3.21
CA LYS A 29 1.35 -5.00 -4.04
C LYS A 29 0.47 -5.92 -3.20
N ASP A 30 0.95 -7.11 -2.85
CA ASP A 30 0.22 -8.07 -2.04
C ASP A 30 0.66 -7.96 -0.57
N ARG A 31 -0.31 -7.85 0.34
CA ARG A 31 -0.03 -7.73 1.77
C ARG A 31 0.77 -8.89 2.34
N LYS A 32 0.75 -10.08 1.71
CA LYS A 32 1.52 -11.26 2.12
C LYS A 32 2.99 -11.18 1.71
N SER A 33 3.33 -10.30 0.77
CA SER A 33 4.73 -10.05 0.39
C SER A 33 5.45 -9.07 1.33
N LEU A 34 4.75 -8.50 2.32
CA LEU A 34 5.34 -7.62 3.31
C LEU A 34 6.18 -8.40 4.32
N SER A 35 7.44 -7.97 4.47
CA SER A 35 8.39 -8.45 5.46
C SER A 35 9.16 -7.27 6.07
N GLU A 36 10.08 -7.55 7.00
CA GLU A 36 10.92 -6.53 7.62
C GLU A 36 11.77 -5.76 6.59
N GLU A 37 12.12 -6.37 5.46
CA GLU A 37 12.85 -5.70 4.37
C GLU A 37 12.02 -4.62 3.67
N SER A 38 10.69 -4.66 3.81
CA SER A 38 9.78 -3.65 3.28
C SER A 38 9.72 -2.39 4.15
N LEU A 39 10.23 -2.43 5.39
CA LEU A 39 10.16 -1.31 6.34
C LEU A 39 11.00 -0.12 5.88
N GLU A 40 12.22 -0.36 5.40
CA GLU A 40 13.12 0.69 4.90
C GLU A 40 12.46 1.49 3.75
N PRO A 41 12.03 0.85 2.64
CA PRO A 41 11.41 1.57 1.52
C PRO A 41 10.05 2.19 1.88
N LEU A 42 9.26 1.56 2.77
CA LEU A 42 8.04 2.19 3.27
C LEU A 42 8.34 3.45 4.08
N THR A 43 9.40 3.43 4.88
CA THR A 43 9.87 4.60 5.65
C THR A 43 10.36 5.69 4.71
N GLU A 44 11.05 5.36 3.62
CA GLU A 44 11.47 6.35 2.60
C GLU A 44 10.27 7.00 1.89
N ILE A 45 9.22 6.22 1.60
CA ILE A 45 7.99 6.72 0.97
C ILE A 45 7.21 7.62 1.93
N LEU A 46 7.07 7.21 3.19
CA LEU A 46 6.22 7.86 4.19
C LEU A 46 6.94 8.97 4.98
N GLY A 47 8.29 8.94 5.01
CA GLY A 47 9.11 9.75 5.90
C GLY A 47 8.95 9.40 7.39
N ASP A 48 8.32 8.27 7.71
CA ASP A 48 7.87 7.93 9.06
C ASP A 48 8.00 6.42 9.30
N SER A 49 8.93 6.06 10.19
CA SER A 49 9.24 4.67 10.53
C SER A 49 8.17 4.03 11.43
N GLU A 50 7.47 4.81 12.26
CA GLU A 50 6.37 4.32 13.08
C GLU A 50 5.19 3.92 12.20
N ARG A 51 4.87 4.74 11.19
CA ARG A 51 3.82 4.42 10.20
C ARG A 51 4.20 3.22 9.34
N ALA A 52 5.46 3.10 8.93
CA ALA A 52 5.95 1.91 8.20
C ALA A 52 5.80 0.64 9.02
N GLN A 53 6.17 0.67 10.30
CA GLN A 53 6.01 -0.46 11.22
C GLN A 53 4.53 -0.79 11.45
N ALA A 54 3.66 0.21 11.58
CA ALA A 54 2.22 0.03 11.70
C ALA A 54 1.61 -0.64 10.47
N ILE A 55 2.10 -0.37 9.26
CA ILE A 55 1.67 -1.07 8.04
C ILE A 55 2.04 -2.56 8.09
N LEU A 56 3.26 -2.88 8.51
CA LEU A 56 3.71 -4.28 8.61
C LEU A 56 2.93 -5.06 9.69
N ASP A 57 2.62 -4.43 10.82
CA ASP A 57 1.79 -5.06 11.84
C ASP A 57 0.33 -5.22 11.37
N ALA A 58 -0.20 -4.18 10.72
CA ALA A 58 -1.53 -4.21 10.13
C ALA A 58 -1.65 -5.27 9.03
N SER A 59 -0.60 -5.55 8.24
CA SER A 59 -0.67 -6.58 7.19
C SER A 59 -0.80 -7.98 7.78
N LYS A 60 -0.14 -8.24 8.91
CA LYS A 60 -0.24 -9.50 9.68
C LYS A 60 -1.61 -9.67 10.34
N MET A 61 -2.20 -8.57 10.80
CA MET A 61 -3.54 -8.55 11.42
C MET A 61 -4.68 -8.29 10.43
N SER A 62 -4.38 -8.08 9.15
CA SER A 62 -5.37 -7.59 8.18
C SER A 62 -6.48 -8.62 7.95
N MET A 63 -7.71 -8.13 8.01
CA MET A 63 -8.92 -8.89 7.68
C MET A 63 -9.33 -8.73 6.21
N GLY A 64 -8.49 -8.10 5.40
CA GLY A 64 -8.75 -7.90 3.97
C GLY A 64 -8.70 -9.22 3.18
N MET A 65 -9.43 -9.23 2.06
CA MET A 65 -9.53 -10.42 1.20
C MET A 65 -8.29 -10.61 0.34
N ASP A 66 -8.03 -11.86 -0.04
CA ASP A 66 -7.04 -12.18 -1.07
C ASP A 66 -7.37 -11.45 -2.37
N ILE A 67 -6.36 -10.82 -2.96
CA ILE A 67 -6.49 -10.14 -4.24
C ILE A 67 -6.08 -11.07 -5.37
N SER A 68 -6.85 -11.09 -6.46
CA SER A 68 -6.46 -11.83 -7.64
C SER A 68 -5.28 -11.15 -8.34
N PRO A 69 -4.32 -11.89 -8.92
CA PRO A 69 -3.20 -11.31 -9.65
C PRO A 69 -3.64 -10.38 -10.80
N VAL A 70 -4.79 -10.64 -11.44
CA VAL A 70 -5.32 -9.74 -12.48
C VAL A 70 -5.79 -8.41 -11.90
N ASP A 71 -6.43 -8.43 -10.73
CA ASP A 71 -6.89 -7.22 -10.04
C ASP A 71 -5.70 -6.42 -9.52
N LEU A 72 -4.69 -7.11 -8.99
CA LEU A 72 -3.42 -6.52 -8.58
C LEU A 72 -2.77 -5.75 -9.75
N ILE A 73 -2.66 -6.38 -10.92
CA ILE A 73 -2.08 -5.74 -12.12
C ILE A 73 -2.88 -4.48 -12.50
N ASN A 74 -4.21 -4.55 -12.50
CA ASN A 74 -5.06 -3.41 -12.81
C ASN A 74 -4.89 -2.27 -11.80
N ILE A 75 -4.83 -2.59 -10.51
CA ILE A 75 -4.60 -1.61 -9.44
C ILE A 75 -3.22 -0.97 -9.61
N GLN A 76 -2.18 -1.74 -9.89
CA GLN A 76 -0.83 -1.20 -10.11
C GLN A 76 -0.77 -0.27 -11.32
N MET A 77 -1.37 -0.66 -12.45
CA MET A 77 -1.43 0.21 -13.62
C MET A 77 -2.16 1.53 -13.32
N PHE A 78 -3.23 1.45 -12.54
CA PHE A 78 -3.99 2.64 -12.14
C PHE A 78 -3.20 3.51 -11.16
N ALA A 79 -2.57 2.90 -10.15
CA ALA A 79 -1.73 3.57 -9.17
C ALA A 79 -0.58 4.34 -9.85
N GLY A 80 0.15 3.69 -10.75
CA GLY A 80 1.27 4.33 -11.46
C GLY A 80 0.84 5.51 -12.32
N ARG A 81 -0.34 5.45 -12.95
CA ARG A 81 -0.90 6.61 -13.67
C ARG A 81 -1.23 7.76 -12.74
N VAL A 82 -1.81 7.48 -11.57
CA VAL A 82 -2.15 8.51 -10.58
C VAL A 82 -0.90 9.15 -9.98
N VAL A 83 0.14 8.36 -9.68
CA VAL A 83 1.43 8.87 -9.21
C VAL A 83 2.08 9.75 -10.27
N ALA A 84 2.14 9.28 -11.53
CA ALA A 84 2.70 10.05 -12.65
C ALA A 84 1.95 11.38 -12.91
N LEU A 85 0.63 11.40 -12.72
CA LEU A 85 -0.18 12.62 -12.81
C LEU A 85 0.06 13.59 -11.66
N SER A 86 0.44 13.07 -10.48
CA SER A 86 0.64 13.89 -9.28
C SER A 86 2.07 14.43 -9.16
N ASP A 87 3.01 13.88 -9.94
CA ASP A 87 4.41 14.32 -10.03
C ASP A 87 4.62 15.41 -11.10
N TYR A 88 3.55 15.81 -11.81
CA TYR A 88 3.53 16.81 -12.87
C TYR A 88 3.05 18.17 -12.35
#